data_AF-A0A2D6SZB0-F1
#
_entry.id   AF-A0A2D6SZB0-F1
#
_cell.length_a   1.000
_cell.length_b   1.000
_cell.length_c   1.000
_cell.angle_alpha   90.00
_cell.angle_beta   90.00
_cell.angle_gamma   90.00
#
_symmetry.space_group_name_H-M   'P 1'
#
loop_
_entity.id
_entity.type
_entity.pdbx_description
1 polymer ?
#
loop_
_entity_poly.entity_id
_entity_poly.type
_entity_poly.pdbx_seq_one_letter_code
_entity_poly.pdbx_strand_id
1 'polypeptide(L)' 'MNKPYITLQPSEQVLVTAAAGIYAAYISSGRVQEGTEPDWMKRSIEEAIRIARITDNAVQADKELD' A
#
# COMPACT_ATOMS: atom_id res chain seq x y z
N MET A 1 1.90 24.79 17.49
CA MET A 1 1.56 23.39 17.20
C MET A 1 2.80 22.69 16.66
N ASN A 2 3.31 21.69 17.36
CA ASN A 2 4.47 20.90 16.91
C ASN A 2 3.97 20.01 15.77
N LYS A 3 4.38 20.27 14.52
CA LYS A 3 4.05 19.34 13.41
C LYS A 3 4.78 18.03 13.73
N PRO A 4 4.08 16.89 13.89
CA PRO A 4 4.76 15.62 14.00
C PRO A 4 5.41 15.35 12.65
N TYR A 5 6.71 15.60 12.53
CA TYR A 5 7.47 15.17 11.38
C TYR A 5 7.56 13.64 11.47
N ILE A 6 6.75 12.98 10.65
CA ILE A 6 6.82 11.54 10.46
C ILE A 6 7.92 11.29 9.44
N THR A 7 8.97 10.59 9.85
CA THR A 7 10.04 10.14 8.96
C THR A 7 9.84 8.65 8.70
N LEU A 8 9.45 8.32 7.47
CA LEU A 8 9.34 6.94 6.99
C LEU A 8 10.61 6.57 6.20
N GLN A 9 11.01 5.31 6.27
CA GLN A 9 12.03 4.74 5.37
C GLN A 9 11.56 4.87 3.91
N PRO A 10 12.48 4.96 2.93
CA PRO A 10 12.09 5.07 1.52
C PRO A 10 11.12 3.98 1.04
N SER A 11 11.33 2.73 1.47
CA SER A 11 10.44 1.60 1.15
C SER A 11 9.04 1.77 1.78
N GLU A 12 8.96 2.29 3.00
CA GLU A 12 7.71 2.58 3.68
C GLU A 12 6.95 3.72 2.96
N GLN A 13 7.64 4.74 2.45
CA GLN A 13 7.02 5.81 1.66
C GLN A 13 6.38 5.29 0.36
N VAL A 14 7.07 4.39 -0.33
CA VAL A 14 6.54 3.75 -1.55
C VAL A 14 5.30 2.92 -1.23
N LEU A 15 5.37 2.10 -0.17
CA LEU A 15 4.22 1.28 0.25
C LEU A 15 3.03 2.13 0.70
N VAL A 16 3.26 3.21 1.44
CA VAL A 16 2.20 4.13 1.86
C VAL A 16 1.55 4.79 0.64
N THR A 17 2.32 5.20 -0.36
CA THR A 17 1.79 5.81 -1.59
C THR A 17 0.93 4.82 -2.36
N ALA A 18 1.38 3.57 -2.51
CA ALA A 18 0.61 2.51 -3.17
C ALA A 18 -0.69 2.18 -2.39
N ALA A 19 -0.60 2.03 -1.08
CA ALA A 19 -1.74 1.77 -0.21
C ALA A 19 -2.76 2.93 -0.25
N ALA A 20 -2.30 4.18 -0.29
CA ALA A 20 -3.17 5.34 -0.43
C ALA A 20 -3.95 5.31 -1.75
N GLY A 21 -3.31 4.92 -2.86
CA GLY A 21 -3.98 4.73 -4.16
C GLY A 21 -5.06 3.65 -4.12
N ILE A 22 -4.78 2.50 -3.53
CA ILE A 22 -5.73 1.39 -3.36
C ILE A 22 -6.91 1.84 -2.48
N TYR A 23 -6.62 2.52 -1.37
CA TYR A 23 -7.65 3.01 -0.46
C TYR A 23 -8.55 4.06 -1.12
N ALA A 24 -7.98 4.99 -1.89
CA ALA A 24 -8.74 5.97 -2.67
C ALA A 24 -9.68 5.29 -3.70
N ALA A 25 -9.26 4.18 -4.31
CA ALA A 25 -10.11 3.38 -5.18
C ALA A 25 -11.28 2.74 -4.40
N TYR A 26 -11.06 2.26 -3.18
CA TYR A 26 -12.14 1.77 -2.33
C TYR A 26 -13.14 2.85 -1.92
N ILE A 27 -12.65 4.05 -1.59
CA ILE A 27 -13.51 5.20 -1.27
C ILE A 27 -14.35 5.58 -2.50
N SER A 28 -13.71 5.80 -3.65
CA SER A 28 -14.39 6.23 -4.87
C SER A 28 -15.40 5.21 -5.42
N SER A 29 -15.21 3.92 -5.13
CA SER A 29 -16.17 2.87 -5.45
C SER A 29 -17.32 2.71 -4.45
N GLY A 30 -17.38 3.55 -3.40
CA GLY A 30 -18.43 3.53 -2.38
C GLY A 30 -18.36 2.36 -1.42
N ARG A 31 -17.20 1.69 -1.32
CA ARG A 31 -17.02 0.50 -0.45
C ARG A 31 -16.70 0.86 1.00
N VAL A 32 -16.10 2.02 1.22
CA VAL A 32 -15.73 2.49 2.56
C VAL A 32 -16.93 3.18 3.19
N GLN A 33 -17.54 2.52 4.17
CA GLN A 33 -18.62 3.08 4.98
C GLN A 33 -18.05 3.78 6.21
N GLU A 34 -18.81 4.73 6.76
CA GLU A 34 -18.44 5.43 7.99
C GLU A 34 -18.20 4.43 9.13
N GLY A 35 -17.06 4.56 9.81
CA GLY A 35 -16.62 3.67 10.90
C GLY A 35 -15.87 2.41 10.43
N THR A 36 -15.80 2.15 9.12
CA THR A 36 -15.05 1.00 8.55
C THR A 36 -13.70 1.40 7.96
N GLU A 37 -13.34 2.68 8.00
CA GLU A 37 -12.10 3.23 7.44
C GLU A 37 -10.84 2.50 7.94
N PRO A 38 -10.69 2.17 9.23
CA PRO A 38 -9.49 1.48 9.72
C PRO A 38 -9.25 0.13 9.04
N ASP A 39 -10.32 -0.63 8.80
CA ASP A 39 -10.24 -1.96 8.19
C ASP A 39 -9.85 -1.85 6.71
N TRP A 40 -10.42 -0.88 6.00
CA TRP A 40 -10.08 -0.62 4.60
C TRP A 40 -8.68 -0.05 4.41
N MET A 41 -8.21 0.81 5.32
CA MET A 41 -6.83 1.28 5.33
C MET A 41 -5.87 0.10 5.55
N LYS A 42 -6.12 -0.73 6.57
CA LYS A 42 -5.32 -1.93 6.84
C LYS A 42 -5.28 -2.86 5.63
N ARG A 43 -6.44 -3.14 5.03
CA ARG A 43 -6.55 -3.96 3.83
C ARG A 43 -5.73 -3.40 2.67
N SER A 44 -5.79 -2.09 2.44
CA SER A 44 -5.05 -1.44 1.35
C SER A 44 -3.54 -1.54 1.53
N ILE A 45 -3.06 -1.49 2.78
CA ILE A 45 -1.64 -1.71 3.11
C ILE A 45 -1.24 -3.17 2.84
N GLU A 46 -2.04 -4.14 3.27
CA GLU A 46 -1.78 -5.57 3.03
C GLU A 46 -1.75 -5.90 1.53
N GLU A 47 -2.65 -5.29 0.75
CA GLU A 47 -2.70 -5.46 -0.70
C GLU A 47 -1.50 -4.80 -1.39
N ALA A 48 -1.06 -3.61 -0.96
CA ALA A 48 0.17 -2.99 -1.45
C ALA A 48 1.40 -3.86 -1.19
N ILE A 49 1.52 -4.43 0.01
CA ILE A 49 2.60 -5.37 0.36
C ILE A 49 2.54 -6.63 -0.54
N ARG A 50 1.34 -7.17 -0.78
CA ARG A 50 1.16 -8.34 -1.64
C ARG A 50 1.59 -8.04 -3.07
N ILE A 51 1.22 -6.88 -3.62
CA ILE A 51 1.67 -6.45 -4.96
C ILE A 51 3.19 -6.39 -5.00
N ALA A 52 3.82 -5.71 -4.03
CA ALA A 52 5.28 -5.58 -3.97
C ALA A 52 5.98 -6.95 -3.96
N ARG A 53 5.49 -7.92 -3.17
CA ARG A 53 6.04 -9.28 -3.12
C ARG A 53 5.87 -10.04 -4.44
N ILE A 54 4.70 -9.93 -5.08
CA ILE A 54 4.46 -10.59 -6.37
C ILE A 54 5.38 -10.01 -7.44
N THR A 55 5.55 -8.68 -7.47
CA THR A 55 6.48 -8.02 -8.40
C THR A 55 7.92 -8.43 -8.16
N ASP A 56 8.38 -8.47 -6.91
CA ASP A 56 9.74 -8.90 -6.57
C ASP A 56 10.00 -10.34 -7.03
N ASN A 57 9.08 -11.26 -6.73
CA ASN A 57 9.18 -12.65 -7.16
C ASN A 57 9.20 -12.79 -8.69
N ALA A 58 8.36 -12.03 -9.40
CA ALA A 58 8.30 -12.08 -10.87
C ALA A 58 9.61 -11.58 -11.50
N VAL A 59 10.16 -10.47 -10.98
CA VAL A 59 11.42 -9.90 -11.48
C VAL A 59 12.62 -10.79 -11.15
N GLN A 60 12.63 -11.46 -9.99
CA GLN A 60 13.68 -12.41 -9.65
C GLN A 60 13.62 -13.66 -10.54
N ALA A 61 12.43 -14.22 -10.77
CA ALA A 61 12.24 -15.34 -11.68
C ALA A 61 12.71 -15.02 -13.12
N ASP A 62 12.43 -13.81 -13.61
CA ASP A 62 12.92 -13.37 -14.94
C ASP A 62 14.45 -13.28 -15.00
N LYS A 63 15.13 -13.00 -13.88
CA LYS A 63 16.60 -12.88 -13.80
C LYS A 63 17.32 -14.21 -13.59
N GLU A 64 16.64 -15.25 -13.13
CA GLU A 64 17.21 -16.59 -12.92
C GLU A 64 17.22 -17.46 -14.18
N LEU A 65 16.67 -16.98 -15.30
CA LEU A 65 16.59 -17.69 -16.57
C LEU A 65 17.78 -17.47 -17.51
N ASP A 66 18.85 -16.81 -17.05
CA ASP A 66 20.12 -16.62 -17.78
C ASP A 66 21.22 -17.61 -17.33
#